data_AF-A0A1H7TZF5-F1
#
_entry.id   AF-A0A1H7TZF5-F1
#
_cell.length_a   1.000
_cell.length_b   1.000
_cell.length_c   1.000
_cell.angle_alpha   90.00
_cell.angle_beta   90.00
_cell.angle_gamma   90.00
#
_symmetry.space_group_name_H-M   'P 1'
#
loop_
_entity.id
_entity.type
_entity.pdbx_description
1 polymer ?
#
loop_
_entity_poly.entity_id
_entity_poly.type
_entity_poly.pdbx_seq_one_letter_code
_entity_poly.pdbx_strand_id
1 'polypeptide(L)' 'MEASEELLSVLKDHPAIHKSINEIFTKPESALSWLNKPRPQLLGKTPLEVTKTEPEKVEDLIYRIKTGDFS' A
#
# COMPACT_ATOMS: atom_id res chain seq x y z
N MET A 1 1.18 18.73 -6.17
CA MET A 1 0.54 17.83 -7.16
C MET A 1 1.37 16.56 -7.41
N GLU A 2 2.53 16.39 -6.76
CA GLU A 2 3.48 15.30 -7.08
C GLU A 2 3.14 13.93 -6.44
N ALA A 3 2.47 13.92 -5.28
CA ALA A 3 2.21 12.69 -4.53
C ALA A 3 1.31 11.68 -5.26
N SER A 4 0.35 12.12 -6.06
CA SER A 4 -0.49 11.22 -6.85
C SER A 4 0.26 10.56 -8.00
N GLU A 5 1.19 11.29 -8.62
CA GLU A 5 1.99 10.79 -9.74
C GLU A 5 3.04 9.79 -9.24
N GLU A 6 3.66 10.05 -8.10
CA GLU A 6 4.59 9.12 -7.47
C GLU A 6 3.89 7.83 -7.04
N LEU A 7 2.69 7.91 -6.44
CA LEU A 7 1.88 6.73 -6.09
C LEU A 7 1.56 5.86 -7.32
N LEU A 8 1.15 6.51 -8.42
CA LEU A 8 0.89 5.85 -9.70
C LEU A 8 2.14 5.20 -10.27
N SER A 9 3.29 5.88 -10.20
CA SER A 9 4.57 5.37 -10.72
C SER A 9 5.05 4.13 -9.95
N VAL A 10 4.97 4.18 -8.62
CA VAL A 10 5.39 3.09 -7.72
C VAL A 10 4.48 1.86 -7.87
N LEU A 11 3.18 2.08 -8.05
CA LEU A 11 2.18 1.02 -8.14
C LEU A 11 1.71 0.74 -9.56
N LYS A 12 2.43 1.23 -10.59
CA LYS A 12 2.07 1.03 -12.00
C LYS A 12 1.96 -0.47 -12.35
N ASP A 13 2.82 -1.28 -11.74
CA ASP A 13 2.90 -2.72 -11.94
C ASP A 13 1.86 -3.48 -11.08
N HIS A 14 1.19 -2.78 -10.16
CA HIS A 14 0.21 -3.33 -9.23
C HIS A 14 -1.06 -2.45 -9.15
N PRO A 15 -1.85 -2.38 -10.24
CA PRO A 15 -3.04 -1.52 -10.29
C PRO A 15 -4.12 -1.89 -9.27
N ALA A 16 -4.19 -3.15 -8.84
CA ALA A 16 -5.10 -3.60 -7.79
C ALA A 16 -4.77 -2.95 -6.44
N ILE A 17 -3.50 -2.98 -6.03
CA ILE A 17 -2.98 -2.30 -4.84
C ILE A 17 -3.26 -0.81 -4.92
N HIS A 18 -2.94 -0.17 -6.06
CA HIS A 18 -3.20 1.26 -6.26
C HIS A 18 -4.66 1.61 -6.03
N LYS A 19 -5.59 0.84 -6.61
CA LYS A 19 -7.02 1.05 -6.43
C LYS A 19 -7.42 0.92 -4.96
N SER A 20 -7.02 -0.17 -4.31
CA SER A 20 -7.42 -0.44 -2.93
C SER A 20 -6.81 0.53 -1.92
N ILE A 21 -5.58 1.00 -2.15
CA ILE A 21 -4.97 2.04 -1.32
C ILE A 21 -5.72 3.37 -1.45
N ASN A 22 -6.17 3.74 -2.65
CA ASN A 22 -6.95 4.97 -2.85
C ASN A 22 -8.37 4.86 -2.25
N GLU A 23 -8.91 3.64 -2.13
CA GLU A 23 -10.16 3.41 -1.40
C GLU A 23 -10.01 3.60 0.11
N ILE A 24 -8.84 3.28 0.67
CA ILE A 24 -8.57 3.40 2.12
C ILE A 24 -8.09 4.81 2.47
N PHE A 25 -7.17 5.37 1.69
CA PHE A 25 -6.54 6.65 1.94
C PHE A 25 -7.12 7.72 1.01
N THR A 26 -7.87 8.65 1.57
CA THR A 26 -8.43 9.79 0.81
C THR A 26 -7.37 10.74 0.29
N LYS A 27 -6.17 10.74 0.88
CA LYS A 27 -5.04 11.61 0.49
C LYS A 27 -3.89 10.77 -0.07
N PRO A 28 -3.38 11.09 -1.27
CA PRO A 28 -2.26 10.36 -1.86
C PRO A 28 -0.97 10.46 -1.03
N GLU A 29 -0.74 11.58 -0.34
CA GLU A 29 0.37 11.74 0.59
C GLU A 29 0.32 10.74 1.75
N SER A 30 -0.88 10.48 2.29
CA SER A 30 -1.07 9.49 3.35
C SER A 30 -0.81 8.07 2.84
N ALA A 31 -1.24 7.77 1.61
CA ALA A 31 -0.98 6.49 0.96
C ALA A 31 0.52 6.27 0.74
N LEU A 32 1.23 7.26 0.21
CA LEU A 32 2.69 7.21 0.05
C LEU A 32 3.42 7.10 1.38
N SER A 33 3.01 7.88 2.38
CA SER A 33 3.56 7.76 3.73
C SER A 33 3.30 6.36 4.30
N TRP A 34 2.16 5.75 3.97
CA TRP A 34 1.84 4.40 4.41
C TRP A 34 2.71 3.36 3.72
N LEU A 35 2.94 3.50 2.42
CA LEU A 35 3.78 2.62 1.60
C LEU A 35 5.27 2.70 1.96
N ASN A 36 5.74 3.88 2.36
CA ASN A 36 7.15 4.12 2.74
C ASN A 36 7.43 3.86 4.22
N LYS A 37 6.41 3.54 5.03
CA LYS A 37 6.61 3.24 6.45
C LYS A 37 6.69 1.73 6.67
N PRO A 38 7.67 1.26 7.46
CA PRO A 38 7.77 -0.15 7.80
C PRO A 38 6.52 -0.61 8.58
N ARG A 39 6.08 -1.83 8.29
CA ARG A 39 4.89 -2.44 8.89
C ARG A 39 5.26 -3.68 9.70
N PRO A 40 4.84 -3.78 10.96
CA PRO A 40 5.05 -5.00 11.76
C PRO A 40 4.47 -6.25 11.08
N GLN A 41 3.32 -6.10 10.40
CA GLN A 41 2.66 -7.17 9.64
C GLN A 41 3.51 -7.67 8.46
N LEU A 42 4.45 -6.84 8.01
CA LEU A 42 5.39 -7.14 6.93
C LEU A 42 6.81 -7.37 7.50
N LEU A 43 6.91 -7.80 8.76
CA LEU A 43 8.17 -8.09 9.45
C LEU A 43 9.13 -6.88 9.49
N GLY A 44 8.57 -5.67 9.59
CA GLY A 44 9.35 -4.43 9.63
C GLY A 44 9.81 -3.94 8.25
N LYS A 45 9.37 -4.57 7.16
CA LYS A 45 9.59 -4.05 5.79
C LYS A 45 8.54 -3.02 5.42
N THR A 46 8.88 -2.14 4.48
CA THR A 46 7.91 -1.21 3.91
C THR A 46 6.99 -1.95 2.93
N PRO A 47 5.69 -1.61 2.85
CA PRO A 47 4.81 -2.16 1.83
C PRO A 47 5.42 -2.04 0.44
N LEU A 48 6.05 -0.91 0.10
CA LEU A 48 6.69 -0.66 -1.18
C LEU A 48 7.78 -1.69 -1.53
N GLU A 49 8.62 -2.07 -0.56
CA GLU A 49 9.62 -3.11 -0.76
C GLU A 49 8.98 -4.48 -0.93
N VAL A 50 7.97 -4.79 -0.12
CA VAL A 50 7.26 -6.07 -0.19
C VAL A 50 6.47 -6.19 -1.48
N THR A 51 5.94 -5.11 -2.04
CA THR A 51 5.23 -5.17 -3.33
C THR A 51 6.12 -5.70 -4.46
N LYS A 52 7.44 -5.48 -4.38
CA LYS A 52 8.38 -5.96 -5.40
C LYS A 52 8.67 -7.45 -5.30
N THR A 53 8.51 -8.05 -4.12
CA THR A 53 8.87 -9.46 -3.87
C THR A 53 7.66 -10.35 -3.64
N GLU A 54 6.68 -9.87 -2.89
CA GLU A 54 5.50 -10.59 -2.39
C GLU A 54 4.27 -9.66 -2.38
N PRO A 55 3.82 -9.15 -3.54
CA PRO A 55 2.71 -8.20 -3.65
C PRO A 55 1.41 -8.70 -3.01
N GLU A 56 1.17 -10.01 -3.01
CA GLU A 56 0.01 -10.64 -2.38
C GLU A 56 -0.08 -10.36 -0.88
N LYS A 57 1.05 -10.20 -0.17
CA LYS A 57 1.05 -9.84 1.26
C LYS A 57 0.62 -8.41 1.48
N VAL A 58 0.93 -7.52 0.54
CA VAL A 58 0.49 -6.12 0.59
C VAL A 58 -0.99 -6.04 0.28
N GLU A 59 -1.48 -6.80 -0.71
CA GLU A 59 -2.91 -6.90 -1.03
C GLU A 59 -3.72 -7.47 0.14
N ASP A 60 -3.27 -8.55 0.76
CA ASP A 60 -3.92 -9.14 1.95
C ASP A 60 -3.96 -8.14 3.11
N LEU A 61 -2.84 -7.45 3.38
CA LEU A 61 -2.78 -6.43 4.42
C LEU A 61 -3.77 -5.29 4.15
N ILE A 62 -3.85 -4.82 2.90
CA ILE A 62 -4.81 -3.78 2.49
C ILE A 62 -6.25 -4.29 2.64
N TYR A 63 -6.53 -5.53 2.27
CA TYR A 63 -7.84 -6.15 2.43
C TYR A 63 -8.24 -6.23 3.91
N ARG A 64 -7.33 -6.65 4.79
CA ARG A 64 -7.54 -6.67 6.24
C ARG A 64 -7.80 -5.28 6.82
N ILE A 65 -7.05 -4.27 6.36
CA ILE A 65 -7.30 -2.87 6.76
C ILE A 65 -8.69 -2.39 6.29
N LYS A 66 -9.09 -2.75 5.06
CA LYS A 66 -10.38 -2.38 4.48
C LYS A 66 -11.56 -3.04 5.18
N THR A 67 -11.41 -4.30 5.57
CA THR A 67 -12.46 -5.10 6.24
C THR A 67 -12.46 -4.92 7.76
N GLY A 68 -11.40 -4.34 8.33
CA GLY A 68 -11.20 -4.24 9.77
C GLY A 68 -10.81 -5.56 10.43
N ASP A 69 -10.38 -6.56 9.65
CA ASP A 69 -10.02 -7.87 10.16
C ASP A 69 -8.57 -7.90 10.66
N PHE A 70 -8.39 -7.52 11.92
CA PHE A 70 -7.10 -7.53 12.62
C PHE A 70 -6.93 -8.75 13.55
N SER A 71 -7.77 -9.77 13.38
CA SER A 71 -7.80 -10.98 14.21
C SER A 71 -6.59 -11.89 14.01
#